data_AF-A0A8H4RQU8-F1
#
_entry.id   AF-A0A8H4RQU8-F1
#
_cell.length_a   1.000
_cell.length_b   1.000
_cell.length_c   1.000
_cell.angle_alpha   90.00
_cell.angle_beta   90.00
_cell.angle_gamma   90.00
#
_symmetry.space_group_name_H-M   'P 1'
#
loop_
_entity.id
_entity.type
_entity.pdbx_description
1 polymer ?
#
loop_
_entity_poly.entity_id
_entity_poly.type
_entity_poly.pdbx_seq_one_letter_code
_entity_poly.pdbx_strand_id
1 'polypeptide(L)'
;MKYLNLGGIAGKIVGGSKTVAGELKRWAEVADADGFNLYNLEKPGAFEGIIEFVLPELRAHGIFRDRVETSGLTAREAYLGKGNSRSLTDHPGSKHKWVKKQEEI
;
A
#
# COMPACT_ATOMS: atom_id res chain seq x y z
N MET A 1 11.03 27.82 7.97
CA MET A 1 10.36 26.99 8.99
C MET A 1 8.90 26.62 8.70
N LYS A 2 8.19 27.21 7.71
CA LYS A 2 6.74 26.98 7.49
C LYS A 2 6.35 25.57 7.03
N TYR A 3 7.29 24.75 6.54
CA TYR A 3 7.01 23.45 5.90
C TYR A 3 7.25 22.21 6.78
N LEU A 4 7.82 22.36 7.99
CA LEU A 4 8.08 21.23 8.91
C LEU A 4 6.93 20.95 9.89
N ASN A 5 6.00 21.88 10.07
CA ASN A 5 5.02 21.80 11.16
C ASN A 5 3.90 20.76 10.94
N LEU A 6 3.74 20.27 9.71
CA LEU A 6 2.72 19.29 9.32
C LEU A 6 3.45 18.15 8.61
N GLY A 7 3.27 16.89 9.03
CA GLY A 7 3.79 15.72 8.29
C GLY A 7 5.31 15.58 8.13
N GLY A 8 6.12 16.39 8.82
CA GLY A 8 7.58 16.31 8.76
C GLY A 8 8.16 16.52 7.35
N ILE A 9 9.12 15.68 6.96
CA ILE A 9 9.79 15.73 5.64
C ILE A 9 9.00 15.04 4.51
N ALA A 10 7.85 14.44 4.82
CA ALA A 10 7.04 13.78 3.81
C ALA A 10 6.46 14.79 2.80
N GLY A 11 6.22 14.31 1.58
CA GLY A 11 5.50 15.03 0.55
C GLY A 11 4.11 15.43 1.03
N LYS A 12 3.64 16.61 0.62
CA LYS A 12 2.35 17.17 1.01
C LYS A 12 1.56 17.50 -0.25
N ILE A 13 0.33 17.01 -0.32
CA ILE A 13 -0.61 17.38 -1.37
C ILE A 13 -1.78 18.07 -0.68
N VAL A 14 -2.11 19.28 -1.11
CA VAL A 14 -3.22 20.07 -0.56
C VAL A 14 -4.11 20.48 -1.71
N GLY A 15 -5.39 20.10 -1.64
CA GLY A 15 -6.37 20.35 -2.69
C GLY A 15 -7.61 19.47 -2.54
N GLY A 16 -8.51 19.53 -3.52
CA GLY A 16 -9.68 18.64 -3.58
C GLY A 16 -9.32 17.21 -4.02
N SER A 17 -10.30 16.31 -4.00
CA SER A 17 -10.13 14.89 -4.34
C SER A 17 -9.39 14.66 -5.66
N LYS A 18 -9.80 15.37 -6.73
CA LYS A 18 -9.19 15.28 -8.07
C LYS A 18 -7.73 15.72 -8.08
N THR A 19 -7.40 16.79 -7.36
CA THR A 19 -6.01 17.26 -7.22
C THR A 19 -5.17 16.21 -6.52
N VAL A 20 -5.67 15.66 -5.40
CA VAL A 20 -4.95 14.64 -4.63
C VAL A 20 -4.76 13.37 -5.46
N ALA A 21 -5.82 12.85 -6.07
CA ALA A 21 -5.76 11.65 -6.90
C ALA A 21 -4.84 11.82 -8.12
N GLY A 22 -4.90 12.99 -8.77
CA GLY A 22 -4.02 13.32 -9.90
C GLY A 22 -2.55 13.35 -9.51
N GLU A 23 -2.20 13.93 -8.36
CA GLU A 23 -0.81 13.94 -7.88
C GLU A 23 -0.33 12.55 -7.45
N LEU A 24 -1.17 11.76 -6.78
CA LEU A 24 -0.83 10.37 -6.44
C LEU A 24 -0.59 9.53 -7.70
N LYS A 25 -1.44 9.68 -8.72
CA LYS A 25 -1.24 9.05 -10.03
C LYS A 25 0.09 9.46 -10.66
N ARG A 26 0.36 10.77 -10.70
CA ARG A 26 1.60 11.32 -11.26
C ARG A 26 2.82 10.78 -10.51
N TRP A 27 2.77 10.67 -9.19
CA TRP A 27 3.87 10.12 -8.39
C TRP A 27 4.08 8.64 -8.68
N ALA A 28 3.01 7.84 -8.80
CA ALA A 28 3.11 6.44 -9.18
C ALA A 28 3.78 6.27 -10.56
N GLU A 29 3.37 7.08 -11.55
CA GLU A 29 3.88 7.00 -12.93
C GLU A 29 5.33 7.49 -13.06
N VAL A 30 5.68 8.59 -12.38
CA VAL A 30 7.01 9.21 -12.52
C VAL A 30 8.06 8.50 -11.66
N ALA A 31 7.69 8.03 -10.47
CA ALA A 31 8.61 7.43 -9.51
C ALA A 31 8.57 5.89 -9.49
N ASP A 32 7.74 5.27 -10.33
CA ASP A 32 7.51 3.82 -10.34
C ASP A 32 7.13 3.29 -8.94
N ALA A 33 6.20 4.00 -8.29
CA ALA A 33 5.78 3.70 -6.92
C ALA A 33 4.58 2.74 -6.91
N ASP A 34 4.72 1.61 -6.23
CA ASP A 34 3.65 0.60 -6.07
C ASP A 34 2.53 1.03 -5.11
N GLY A 35 2.78 2.03 -4.27
CA GLY A 35 1.82 2.47 -3.26
C GLY A 35 2.36 3.55 -2.33
N PHE A 36 1.50 4.01 -1.42
CA PHE A 36 1.78 5.14 -0.54
C PHE A 36 1.52 4.82 0.92
N ASN A 37 2.42 5.25 1.79
CA ASN A 37 2.19 5.34 3.22
C ASN A 37 1.57 6.71 3.53
N LEU A 38 0.30 6.73 3.94
CA LEU A 38 -0.44 7.96 4.20
C LEU A 38 -0.32 8.36 5.67
N TYR A 39 0.07 9.62 5.90
CA TYR A 39 0.10 10.22 7.24
C TYR A 39 -1.23 10.90 7.55
N ASN A 40 -1.73 10.70 8.76
CA ASN A 40 -2.90 11.41 9.26
C ASN A 40 -2.47 12.71 9.97
N LEU A 41 -3.23 13.78 9.76
CA LEU A 41 -3.10 15.02 10.53
C LEU A 41 -4.04 15.05 11.73
N GLU A 42 -5.24 14.52 11.55
CA GLU A 42 -6.29 14.37 12.56
C GLU A 42 -6.86 12.95 12.43
N LYS A 43 -7.30 12.35 13.55
CA LYS A 43 -7.86 11.00 13.60
C LYS A 43 -9.28 11.06 14.19
N PRO A 44 -10.27 10.39 13.58
CA PRO A 44 -10.19 9.55 12.38
C PRO A 44 -10.33 10.30 11.04
N GLY A 45 -10.70 11.58 11.07
CA GLY A 45 -11.23 12.31 9.92
C GLY A 45 -10.31 12.36 8.70
N ALA A 46 -8.98 12.34 8.88
CA ALA A 46 -8.06 12.26 7.75
C ALA A 46 -8.26 10.98 6.91
N PHE A 47 -8.48 9.82 7.56
CA PHE A 47 -8.72 8.57 6.83
C PHE A 47 -10.13 8.51 6.25
N GLU A 48 -11.12 9.05 6.96
CA GLU A 48 -12.50 9.15 6.45
C GLU A 48 -12.55 9.98 5.18
N GLY A 49 -11.87 11.14 5.15
CA GLY A 49 -11.78 11.97 3.96
C GLY A 49 -11.08 11.28 2.78
N ILE A 50 -10.06 10.46 3.03
CA ILE A 50 -9.44 9.63 1.98
C ILE A 50 -10.44 8.62 1.43
N ILE A 51 -11.15 7.91 2.31
CA ILE A 51 -12.10 6.86 1.93
C ILE A 51 -13.27 7.45 1.14
N GLU A 52 -13.83 8.58 1.61
CA GLU A 52 -15.01 9.20 1.05
C GLU A 52 -14.70 9.94 -0.25
N PHE A 53 -13.61 10.70 -0.31
CA PHE A 53 -13.35 11.62 -1.42
C PHE A 53 -12.26 11.15 -2.37
N VAL A 54 -11.18 10.53 -1.88
CA VAL A 54 -9.99 10.24 -2.72
C VAL A 54 -10.08 8.86 -3.36
N LEU A 55 -10.48 7.82 -2.61
CA LEU A 55 -10.57 6.46 -3.16
C LEU A 55 -11.50 6.34 -4.39
N PRO A 56 -12.67 7.02 -4.46
CA PRO A 56 -13.50 6.98 -5.66
C PRO A 56 -12.79 7.50 -6.92
N GLU A 57 -12.02 8.59 -6.80
CA GLU A 57 -11.24 9.13 -7.92
C GLU A 57 -10.11 8.17 -8.32
N LEU A 58 -9.38 7.59 -7.36
CA LEU A 58 -8.33 6.61 -7.65
C LEU A 58 -8.87 5.36 -8.37
N ARG A 59 -10.07 4.88 -7.99
CA ARG A 59 -10.78 3.80 -8.67
C ARG A 59 -11.23 4.19 -10.08
N ALA A 60 -11.80 5.39 -10.24
CA ALA A 60 -12.19 5.92 -11.55
C ALA A 60 -11.00 6.05 -12.52
N HIS A 61 -9.80 6.26 -12.00
CA HIS A 61 -8.55 6.28 -12.76
C HIS A 61 -7.88 4.91 -12.93
N GLY A 62 -8.45 3.83 -12.39
CA GLY A 62 -7.92 2.47 -12.52
C GLY A 62 -6.63 2.20 -11.73
N ILE A 63 -6.26 3.08 -10.81
CA ILE A 63 -5.00 2.97 -10.03
C ILE A 63 -5.23 2.47 -8.59
N PHE A 64 -6.48 2.21 -8.21
CA PHE A 64 -6.81 1.54 -6.97
C PHE A 64 -7.90 0.50 -7.20
N ARG A 65 -7.80 -0.62 -6.47
CA ARG A 65 -8.75 -1.73 -6.56
C ARG A 65 -10.17 -1.33 -6.12
N ASP A 66 -11.16 -1.87 -6.82
CA ASP A 66 -12.58 -1.69 -6.45
C ASP A 66 -13.00 -2.52 -5.25
N ARG A 67 -12.41 -3.71 -5.12
CA ARG A 67 -12.69 -4.66 -4.02
C ARG A 67 -11.41 -5.23 -3.44
N VAL A 68 -11.50 -5.61 -2.17
CA VAL A 68 -10.53 -6.52 -1.55
C VAL A 68 -10.97 -7.93 -1.91
N GLU A 69 -10.10 -8.77 -2.46
CA GLU A 69 -10.37 -10.22 -2.55
C GLU A 69 -10.50 -10.73 -1.10
N THR A 70 -11.71 -11.14 -0.71
CA THR A 70 -12.18 -11.08 0.67
C THR A 70 -11.90 -12.31 1.53
N SER A 71 -11.35 -13.42 1.01
CA SER A 71 -11.10 -14.58 1.86
C SER A 71 -9.94 -15.46 1.44
N GLY A 72 -9.19 -15.93 2.44
CA GLY A 72 -8.19 -16.99 2.31
C GLY A 72 -6.77 -16.56 1.90
N LEU A 73 -6.56 -15.31 1.47
CA LEU A 73 -5.21 -14.82 1.14
C LEU A 73 -4.50 -14.26 2.37
N THR A 74 -3.22 -14.60 2.50
CA THR A 74 -2.29 -13.89 3.39
C THR A 74 -1.98 -12.50 2.83
N ALA A 75 -1.48 -11.58 3.67
CA ALA A 75 -1.04 -10.25 3.21
C ALA A 75 0.03 -10.33 2.11
N ARG A 76 0.91 -11.35 2.17
CA ARG A 76 1.93 -11.57 1.15
C ARG A 76 1.33 -12.00 -0.18
N GLU A 77 0.32 -12.87 -0.17
CA GLU A 77 -0.38 -13.28 -1.39
C GLU A 77 -1.23 -12.17 -1.99
N ALA A 78 -1.84 -11.33 -1.15
CA ALA A 78 -2.57 -10.15 -1.61
C ALA A 78 -1.66 -9.16 -2.36
N TYR A 79 -0.36 -9.11 -2.01
CA TYR A 79 0.61 -8.22 -2.63
C TYR A 79 1.42 -8.87 -3.77
N LEU A 80 1.86 -10.12 -3.60
CA LEU A 80 2.75 -10.84 -4.54
C LEU A 80 2.02 -11.87 -5.40
N GLY A 81 0.71 -12.03 -5.26
CA GLY A 81 -0.10 -13.04 -5.95
C GLY A 81 -0.27 -14.36 -5.18
N LYS A 82 -1.37 -15.05 -5.48
CA LYS A 82 -1.78 -16.31 -4.83
C LYS A 82 -0.69 -17.38 -4.97
N GLY A 83 -0.45 -18.13 -3.89
CA GLY A 83 0.61 -19.16 -3.83
C GLY A 83 1.93 -18.63 -3.24
N ASN A 84 2.12 -17.32 -3.20
CA ASN A 84 3.29 -16.68 -2.58
C ASN A 84 3.09 -16.39 -1.09
N SER A 85 2.59 -17.36 -0.32
CA SER A 85 2.32 -17.19 1.12
C SER A 85 3.57 -17.15 1.99
N ARG A 86 4.72 -17.60 1.46
CA ARG A 86 6.03 -17.63 2.14
C ARG A 86 7.06 -16.79 1.38
N SER A 87 8.26 -16.65 1.95
CA SER A 87 9.38 -16.00 1.26
C SER A 87 9.61 -16.63 -0.11
N LEU A 88 9.71 -15.77 -1.12
CA LEU A 88 10.11 -16.14 -2.48
C LEU A 88 11.46 -16.87 -2.47
N THR A 89 11.74 -17.65 -3.50
CA THR A 89 12.96 -18.47 -3.58
C THR A 89 14.24 -17.65 -3.56
N ASP A 90 14.22 -16.45 -4.12
CA ASP A 90 15.32 -15.48 -4.20
C ASP A 90 15.49 -14.61 -2.94
N HIS A 91 14.49 -14.58 -2.04
CA HIS A 91 14.56 -13.80 -0.80
C HIS A 91 15.57 -14.42 0.19
N PRO A 92 16.48 -13.65 0.85
CA PRO A 92 17.50 -14.21 1.75
C PRO A 92 16.96 -15.11 2.88
N GLY A 93 15.78 -14.77 3.40
CA GLY A 93 15.07 -15.58 4.39
C GLY A 93 14.66 -16.98 3.91
N SER A 94 14.59 -17.22 2.59
CA SER A 94 14.22 -18.52 2.03
C SER A 94 15.24 -19.63 2.35
N LYS A 95 16.49 -19.25 2.64
CA LYS A 95 17.60 -20.14 3.05
C LYS A 95 17.50 -20.63 4.49
N HIS A 96 16.65 -20.01 5.31
CA HIS A 96 16.57 -20.25 6.75
C HIS A 96 15.24 -20.94 7.13
N LYS A 97 14.69 -21.76 6.24
CA LYS A 97 13.47 -22.52 6.48
C LYS A 97 13.76 -23.67 7.43
N TRP A 98 12.98 -23.78 8.50
CA TRP A 98 13.01 -24.97 9.35
C TRP A 98 12.43 -26.17 8.59
N VAL A 99 13.20 -27.26 8.52
CA VAL A 99 12.76 -28.53 7.95
C VAL A 99 12.64 -29.53 9.09
N LYS A 100 11.43 -30.06 9.34
CA LYS A 100 11.24 -31.14 10.31
C LYS A 100 11.98 -32.37 9.77
N LYS A 101 12.96 -32.88 10.53
CA LYS A 101 13.63 -34.15 10.20
C LYS A 101 12.56 -35.25 10.19
N GLN A 102 12.46 -36.01 9.10
CA GLN A 102 11.67 -37.23 9.09
C GLN A 102 12.36 -38.22 10.03
N GLU A 103 11.63 -38.76 10.99
CA GLU A 103 12.10 -39.88 11.80
C GLU A 103 12.14 -41.10 10.89
N GLU A 104 13.34 -41.65 10.68
CA GLU A 104 13.53 -42.95 10.03
C GLU A 104 12.89 -44.02 10.94
N ILE A 105 11.90 -44.75 10.41
CA ILE A 105 11.33 -45.96 11.01
C ILE A 105 12.28 -47.12 10.76
#